data_AF-A0A417YWA1-F1
#
_entry.id   AF-A0A417YWA1-F1
#
_cell.length_a   1.000
_cell.length_b   1.000
_cell.length_c   1.000
_cell.angle_alpha   90.00
_cell.angle_beta   90.00
_cell.angle_gamma   90.00
#
_symmetry.space_group_name_H-M   'P 1'
#
loop_
_entity.id
_entity.type
_entity.pdbx_description
1 polymer ?
#
loop_
_entity_poly.entity_id
_entity_poly.type
_entity_poly.pdbx_seq_one_letter_code
_entity_poly.pdbx_strand_id
1 'polypeptide(L)'
;MSKNSEIQILRDKNRELMERVNELESLVRTVSVPIIPSILPGVILVPLAGEISPQRFDLIIPKILSHAGSKDVDSVILDFSAISMEEIGDLNILGHYLINLTSSLRLVGVQAIVVGIHPQFAQELVMSQVSFIKELKTFSTFKAALQSLMKDKGLSLVEISRESQNHTLA
;
A
#
# COMPACT_ATOMS: atom_id res chain seq x y z
N MET A 1 36.76 0.23 -40.96
CA MET A 1 36.79 -0.30 -39.59
C MET A 1 36.52 -1.80 -39.64
N SER A 2 37.17 -2.61 -38.81
CA SER A 2 36.98 -4.07 -38.84
C SER A 2 35.61 -4.44 -38.26
N LYS A 3 34.94 -5.45 -38.82
CA LYS A 3 33.64 -5.94 -38.33
C LYS A 3 33.68 -6.33 -36.85
N ASN A 4 34.86 -6.71 -36.35
CA ASN A 4 35.10 -7.00 -34.93
C ASN A 4 35.07 -5.75 -34.04
N SER A 5 35.53 -4.58 -34.51
CA SER A 5 35.48 -3.34 -33.73
C SER A 5 34.04 -2.84 -33.54
N GLU A 6 33.18 -3.02 -34.55
CA GLU A 6 31.76 -2.64 -34.46
C GLU A 6 30.98 -3.53 -33.49
N ILE A 7 31.22 -4.85 -33.54
CA ILE A 7 30.65 -5.80 -32.57
C ILE A 7 31.11 -5.48 -31.14
N GLN A 8 32.37 -5.08 -30.96
CA GLN A 8 32.89 -4.73 -29.64
C GLN A 8 32.20 -3.48 -29.08
N ILE A 9 32.05 -2.43 -29.89
CA ILE A 9 31.32 -1.21 -29.52
C ILE A 9 29.87 -1.53 -29.15
N LEU A 10 29.18 -2.38 -29.92
CA LEU A 10 27.81 -2.80 -29.60
C LEU A 10 27.70 -3.57 -28.28
N ARG A 11 28.69 -4.41 -27.95
CA ARG A 11 28.72 -5.13 -26.67
C ARG A 11 28.94 -4.19 -25.49
N ASP A 12 29.83 -3.24 -25.64
CA ASP A 12 30.11 -2.25 -24.60
C ASP A 12 28.89 -1.34 -24.38
N LYS A 13 28.20 -0.94 -25.46
CA LYS A 13 26.94 -0.20 -25.39
C LYS A 13 25.81 -0.99 -24.72
N ASN A 14 25.67 -2.28 -25.05
CA ASN A 14 24.67 -3.14 -24.40
C ASN A 14 24.92 -3.31 -22.91
N ARG A 15 26.19 -3.41 -22.50
CA ARG A 15 26.58 -3.51 -21.09
C ARG A 15 26.23 -2.23 -20.33
N GLU A 16 26.59 -1.08 -20.89
CA GLU A 16 26.24 0.24 -20.35
C GLU A 16 24.72 0.40 -20.19
N LEU A 17 23.95 -0.02 -21.20
CA LEU A 17 22.49 0.00 -21.13
C LEU A 17 21.93 -0.93 -20.06
N MET A 18 22.47 -2.16 -19.92
CA MET A 18 22.03 -3.09 -18.87
C MET A 18 22.35 -2.58 -17.48
N GLU A 19 23.52 -1.97 -17.27
CA GLU A 19 23.88 -1.32 -16.00
C GLU A 19 22.88 -0.19 -15.68
N ARG A 20 22.54 0.63 -16.68
CA ARG A 20 21.58 1.73 -16.50
C ARG A 20 20.16 1.24 -16.23
N VAL A 21 19.71 0.17 -16.89
CA VAL A 21 18.43 -0.48 -16.63
C VAL A 21 18.39 -1.00 -15.20
N ASN A 22 19.45 -1.70 -14.74
CA ASN A 22 19.52 -2.21 -13.38
C ASN A 22 19.50 -1.10 -12.32
N GLU A 23 20.19 0.02 -12.57
CA GLU A 23 20.13 1.21 -11.71
C GLU A 23 18.71 1.80 -11.65
N LEU A 24 18.06 1.97 -12.81
CA LEU A 24 16.70 2.51 -12.87
C LEU A 24 15.70 1.58 -12.18
N GLU A 25 15.80 0.27 -12.39
CA GLU A 25 14.96 -0.70 -11.70
C GLU A 25 15.21 -0.70 -10.19
N SER A 26 16.47 -0.60 -9.75
CA SER A 26 16.79 -0.48 -8.33
C SER A 26 16.20 0.80 -7.74
N LEU A 27 16.31 1.92 -8.46
CA LEU A 27 15.68 3.17 -8.06
C LEU A 27 14.17 3.02 -7.96
N VAL A 28 13.49 2.47 -8.96
CA VAL A 28 12.05 2.19 -8.94
C VAL A 28 11.66 1.29 -7.77
N ARG A 29 12.45 0.25 -7.46
CA ARG A 29 12.27 -0.59 -6.26
C ARG A 29 12.41 0.20 -4.96
N THR A 30 13.28 1.22 -4.94
CA THR A 30 13.43 2.15 -3.80
C THR A 30 12.45 3.32 -3.80
N VAL A 31 11.76 3.62 -4.91
CA VAL A 31 10.62 4.54 -4.98
C VAL A 31 9.45 3.85 -4.29
N SER A 32 9.56 3.93 -2.97
CA SER A 32 8.76 3.30 -1.95
C SER A 32 7.26 3.42 -2.17
N VAL A 33 6.52 2.42 -1.69
CA VAL A 33 5.06 2.48 -1.56
C VAL A 33 4.65 3.83 -0.95
N PRO A 34 3.74 4.58 -1.60
CA PRO A 34 3.37 5.90 -1.12
C PRO A 34 2.63 5.77 0.21
N ILE A 35 2.96 6.66 1.15
CA ILE A 35 2.23 6.77 2.41
C ILE A 35 1.52 8.11 2.35
N ILE A 36 0.19 8.06 2.30
CA ILE A 36 -0.66 9.22 2.05
C ILE A 36 -1.40 9.54 3.35
N PRO A 37 -1.18 10.72 3.95
CA PRO A 37 -2.01 11.17 5.08
C PRO A 37 -3.47 11.27 4.65
N SER A 38 -4.38 10.74 5.47
CA SER A 38 -5.81 10.88 5.23
C SER A 38 -6.31 12.27 5.65
N ILE A 39 -7.51 12.62 5.19
CA ILE A 39 -8.26 13.77 5.72
C ILE A 39 -8.71 13.55 7.18
N LEU A 40 -8.70 12.31 7.67
CA LEU A 40 -9.02 12.00 9.05
C LEU A 40 -7.77 12.07 9.93
N PRO A 41 -7.83 12.75 11.09
CA PRO A 41 -6.73 12.80 12.03
C PRO A 41 -6.25 11.41 12.43
N GLY A 42 -4.94 11.20 12.35
CA GLY A 42 -4.26 9.96 12.73
C GLY A 42 -4.51 8.76 11.85
N VAL A 43 -5.01 8.97 10.63
CA VAL A 43 -5.21 7.91 9.65
C VAL A 43 -4.26 8.11 8.47
N ILE A 44 -3.57 7.04 8.06
CA ILE A 44 -2.78 7.01 6.82
C ILE A 44 -3.34 5.97 5.84
N LEU A 45 -3.17 6.22 4.55
CA LEU A 45 -3.48 5.32 3.45
C LEU A 45 -2.19 4.84 2.79
N VAL A 46 -2.11 3.53 2.56
CA VAL A 46 -0.99 2.85 1.94
C VAL A 46 -1.52 2.03 0.77
N PRO A 47 -1.56 2.57 -0.46
CA PRO A 47 -1.96 1.81 -1.62
C PRO A 47 -0.84 0.89 -2.06
N LEU A 48 -1.15 -0.39 -2.11
CA LEU A 48 -0.30 -1.43 -2.65
C LEU A 48 -0.70 -1.59 -4.12
N ALA A 49 0.25 -1.33 -5.03
CA ALA A 49 0.03 -1.35 -6.48
C ALA A 49 1.22 -1.99 -7.19
N GLY A 50 1.00 -2.68 -8.32
CA GLY A 50 2.05 -3.41 -9.03
C GLY A 50 2.41 -4.74 -8.37
N GLU A 51 3.38 -5.46 -8.95
CA GLU A 51 3.77 -6.81 -8.50
C GLU A 51 4.08 -6.86 -7.00
N ILE A 52 3.44 -7.81 -6.31
CA ILE A 52 3.65 -8.01 -4.89
C ILE A 52 4.49 -9.27 -4.69
N SER A 53 5.74 -9.06 -4.29
CA SER A 53 6.70 -10.11 -3.99
C SER A 53 7.17 -10.05 -2.53
N PRO A 54 7.72 -11.16 -2.00
CA PRO A 54 8.32 -11.22 -0.66
C PRO A 54 9.35 -10.10 -0.41
N GLN A 55 10.25 -9.89 -1.37
CA GLN A 55 11.30 -8.87 -1.30
C GLN A 55 10.71 -7.46 -1.17
N ARG A 56 9.53 -7.23 -1.75
CA ARG A 56 8.85 -5.95 -1.65
C ARG A 56 8.24 -5.74 -0.26
N PHE A 57 7.67 -6.77 0.37
CA PHE A 57 7.18 -6.65 1.73
C PHE A 57 8.29 -6.40 2.75
N ASP A 58 9.45 -7.01 2.55
CA ASP A 58 10.62 -6.75 3.41
C ASP A 58 11.03 -5.26 3.41
N LEU A 59 10.70 -4.52 2.34
CA LEU A 59 10.90 -3.07 2.25
C LEU A 59 9.70 -2.27 2.77
N ILE A 60 8.47 -2.72 2.47
CA ILE A 60 7.24 -2.01 2.81
C ILE A 60 6.96 -2.04 4.31
N ILE A 61 7.10 -3.20 4.95
CA ILE A 61 6.71 -3.40 6.35
C ILE A 61 7.50 -2.45 7.27
N PRO A 62 8.85 -2.37 7.21
CA PRO A 62 9.61 -1.44 8.04
C PRO A 62 9.21 0.02 7.78
N LYS A 63 8.93 0.38 6.53
CA LYS A 63 8.54 1.74 6.17
C LYS A 63 7.18 2.13 6.76
N ILE A 64 6.18 1.26 6.64
CA ILE A 64 4.85 1.48 7.23
C ILE A 64 4.99 1.59 8.75
N LEU A 65 5.69 0.66 9.40
CA LEU A 65 5.88 0.67 10.85
C LEU A 65 6.61 1.91 11.34
N SER A 66 7.63 2.38 10.61
CA SER A 66 8.34 3.62 10.95
C SER A 66 7.44 4.86 10.88
N HIS A 67 6.50 4.91 9.93
CA HIS A 67 5.55 6.03 9.83
C HIS A 67 4.42 5.90 10.86
N ALA A 68 3.91 4.68 11.05
CA ALA A 68 2.86 4.38 12.01
C ALA A 68 3.33 4.55 13.46
N GLY A 69 4.61 4.36 13.75
CA GLY A 69 5.21 4.62 15.06
C GLY A 69 5.38 6.10 15.41
N SER A 70 5.03 7.02 14.51
CA SER A 70 4.92 8.44 14.87
C SER A 70 3.72 8.67 15.79
N LYS A 71 3.83 9.63 16.72
CA LYS A 71 2.86 9.79 17.85
C LYS A 71 1.41 10.07 17.43
N ASP A 72 1.17 10.42 16.18
CA ASP A 72 -0.13 10.91 15.72
C ASP A 72 -0.91 9.87 14.91
N VAL A 73 -0.35 8.70 14.58
CA VAL A 73 -1.03 7.68 13.76
C VAL A 73 -1.66 6.62 14.65
N ASP A 74 -2.97 6.42 14.53
CA ASP A 74 -3.73 5.37 15.22
C ASP A 74 -4.33 4.33 14.28
N SER A 75 -4.39 4.63 12.97
CA SER A 75 -4.99 3.76 11.96
C SER A 75 -4.21 3.77 10.63
N VAL A 76 -4.01 2.60 10.05
CA VAL A 76 -3.45 2.41 8.70
C VAL A 76 -4.46 1.72 7.82
N ILE A 77 -4.79 2.32 6.68
CA ILE A 77 -5.57 1.69 5.62
C ILE A 77 -4.62 1.12 4.56
N LEU A 78 -4.60 -0.20 4.42
CA LEU A 78 -3.87 -0.92 3.39
C LEU A 78 -4.82 -1.14 2.21
N ASP A 79 -4.53 -0.52 1.06
CA ASP A 79 -5.39 -0.58 -0.12
C ASP A 79 -4.83 -1.53 -1.18
N PHE A 80 -5.55 -2.63 -1.41
CA PHE A 80 -5.20 -3.68 -2.36
C PHE A 80 -5.92 -3.52 -3.71
N SER A 81 -6.70 -2.45 -3.91
CA SER A 81 -7.53 -2.31 -5.12
C SER A 81 -6.74 -2.25 -6.43
N ALA A 82 -5.44 -1.93 -6.35
CA ALA A 82 -4.55 -1.80 -7.49
C ALA A 82 -3.64 -3.04 -7.69
N ILE A 83 -3.93 -4.15 -7.01
CA ILE A 83 -3.26 -5.44 -7.22
C ILE A 83 -4.22 -6.35 -7.97
N SER A 84 -3.87 -6.72 -9.19
CA SER A 84 -4.56 -7.76 -9.95
C SER A 84 -4.11 -9.16 -9.52
N MET A 85 -4.93 -10.18 -9.76
CA MET A 85 -4.54 -11.57 -9.46
C MET A 85 -3.31 -12.03 -10.25
N GLU A 86 -3.05 -11.43 -11.41
CA GLU A 86 -1.89 -11.73 -12.27
C GLU A 86 -0.57 -11.21 -11.69
N GLU A 87 -0.64 -10.16 -10.88
CA GLU A 87 0.51 -9.54 -10.19
C GLU A 87 0.83 -10.21 -8.86
N ILE A 88 0.07 -11.24 -8.49
CA ILE A 88 0.29 -12.02 -7.26
C ILE A 88 0.95 -13.34 -7.65
N GLY A 89 2.20 -13.52 -7.24
CA GLY A 89 2.93 -14.77 -7.46
C GLY A 89 2.41 -15.93 -6.61
N ASP A 90 2.49 -15.79 -5.28
CA ASP A 90 2.05 -16.81 -4.33
C ASP A 90 1.14 -16.17 -3.26
N LEU A 91 -0.13 -16.58 -3.29
CA LEU A 91 -1.20 -16.06 -2.45
C LEU A 91 -1.06 -16.49 -0.98
N ASN A 92 -0.44 -17.65 -0.69
CA ASN A 92 -0.15 -18.08 0.68
C ASN A 92 0.94 -17.22 1.30
N ILE A 93 2.02 -16.97 0.55
CA ILE A 93 3.12 -16.11 1.00
C ILE A 93 2.61 -14.69 1.24
N LEU A 94 1.80 -14.16 0.33
CA LEU A 94 1.14 -12.86 0.48
C LEU A 94 0.31 -12.78 1.77
N GLY A 95 -0.45 -13.83 2.08
CA GLY A 95 -1.18 -13.96 3.34
C GLY A 95 -0.28 -13.84 4.57
N HIS A 96 0.84 -14.57 4.60
CA HIS A 96 1.83 -14.50 5.68
C HIS A 96 2.37 -13.09 5.91
N TYR A 97 2.72 -12.37 4.84
CA TYR A 97 3.21 -11.00 4.95
C TYR A 97 2.14 -10.02 5.45
N LEU A 98 0.89 -10.17 4.99
CA LEU A 98 -0.22 -9.35 5.48
C LEU A 98 -0.46 -9.56 6.98
N ILE A 99 -0.38 -10.79 7.46
CA ILE A 99 -0.52 -11.11 8.90
C ILE A 99 0.61 -10.50 9.71
N ASN A 100 1.84 -10.62 9.22
CA ASN A 100 3.01 -10.07 9.90
C ASN A 100 2.90 -8.55 10.03
N LEU A 101 2.50 -7.87 8.94
CA LEU A 101 2.30 -6.42 8.93
C LEU A 101 1.20 -6.00 9.91
N THR A 102 0.01 -6.61 9.82
CA THR A 102 -1.14 -6.26 10.66
C THR A 102 -0.88 -6.55 12.14
N SER A 103 -0.20 -7.65 12.45
CA SER A 103 0.23 -8.00 13.80
C SER A 103 1.24 -6.99 14.35
N SER A 104 2.22 -6.61 13.53
CA SER A 104 3.24 -5.63 13.92
C SER A 104 2.62 -4.25 14.19
N LEU A 105 1.68 -3.81 13.35
CA LEU A 105 0.93 -2.56 13.54
C LEU A 105 0.16 -2.58 14.85
N ARG A 106 -0.53 -3.67 15.16
CA ARG A 106 -1.26 -3.80 16.42
C ARG A 106 -0.34 -3.75 17.63
N LEU A 107 0.85 -4.36 17.56
CA LEU A 107 1.81 -4.34 18.66
C LEU A 107 2.31 -2.92 18.97
N VAL A 108 2.37 -2.04 17.97
CA VAL A 108 2.70 -0.63 18.16
C VAL A 108 1.47 0.26 18.43
N GLY A 109 0.31 -0.34 18.69
CA GLY A 109 -0.92 0.38 19.05
C GLY A 109 -1.71 0.95 17.87
N VAL A 110 -1.43 0.50 16.64
CA VAL A 110 -2.03 1.03 15.42
C VAL A 110 -2.99 0.02 14.80
N GLN A 111 -4.22 0.45 14.51
CA GLN A 111 -5.23 -0.39 13.86
C GLN A 111 -4.96 -0.53 12.36
N ALA A 112 -4.77 -1.75 11.89
CA ALA A 112 -4.72 -2.05 10.46
C ALA A 112 -6.14 -2.28 9.90
N ILE A 113 -6.45 -1.64 8.78
CA ILE A 113 -7.69 -1.81 8.02
C ILE A 113 -7.31 -2.18 6.59
N VAL A 114 -7.91 -3.22 6.05
CA VAL A 114 -7.62 -3.67 4.67
C VAL A 114 -8.80 -3.38 3.76
N VAL A 115 -8.53 -2.80 2.60
CA VAL A 115 -9.56 -2.49 1.59
C VAL A 115 -9.19 -3.03 0.22
N GLY A 116 -10.21 -3.24 -0.63
CA GLY A 116 -9.99 -3.59 -2.03
C GLY A 116 -9.45 -5.00 -2.28
N ILE A 117 -9.59 -5.93 -1.33
CA ILE A 117 -9.22 -7.33 -1.54
C ILE A 117 -10.10 -7.95 -2.62
N HIS A 118 -9.48 -8.55 -3.63
CA HIS A 118 -10.17 -9.30 -4.68
C HIS A 118 -10.87 -10.54 -4.09
N PRO A 119 -12.11 -10.89 -4.50
CA PRO A 119 -12.84 -12.03 -3.91
C PRO A 119 -12.09 -13.36 -3.95
N GLN A 120 -11.36 -13.65 -5.03
CA GLN A 120 -10.53 -14.84 -5.13
C GLN A 120 -9.42 -14.84 -4.07
N PHE A 121 -8.73 -13.71 -3.90
CA PHE A 121 -7.70 -13.58 -2.86
C PHE A 121 -8.29 -13.77 -1.45
N ALA A 122 -9.49 -13.25 -1.19
CA ALA A 122 -10.19 -13.49 0.08
C ALA A 122 -10.48 -14.98 0.34
N GLN A 123 -10.88 -15.73 -0.69
CA GLN A 123 -11.11 -17.18 -0.56
C GLN A 123 -9.80 -17.92 -0.23
N GLU A 124 -8.72 -17.59 -0.93
CA GLU A 124 -7.42 -18.23 -0.73
C GLU A 124 -6.82 -17.92 0.65
N LEU A 125 -6.97 -16.69 1.13
CA LEU A 125 -6.59 -16.32 2.49
C LEU A 125 -7.28 -17.22 3.53
N VAL A 126 -8.59 -17.45 3.40
CA VAL A 126 -9.32 -18.34 4.32
C VAL A 126 -8.86 -19.79 4.20
N MET A 127 -8.61 -20.27 2.96
CA MET A 127 -8.14 -21.64 2.72
C MET A 127 -6.75 -21.92 3.28
N SER A 128 -5.88 -20.90 3.37
CA SER A 128 -4.56 -21.02 3.99
C SER A 128 -4.60 -21.31 5.50
N GLN A 129 -5.80 -21.46 6.10
CA GLN A 129 -6.04 -21.78 7.52
C GLN A 129 -5.38 -20.81 8.49
N VAL A 130 -5.15 -19.57 8.05
CA VAL A 130 -4.63 -18.51 8.89
C VAL A 130 -5.68 -18.19 9.95
N SER A 131 -5.39 -18.57 11.19
CA SER A 131 -6.23 -18.35 12.38
C SER A 131 -6.51 -16.87 12.67
N PHE A 132 -5.71 -15.97 12.09
CA PHE A 132 -5.72 -14.53 12.35
C PHE A 132 -6.75 -13.71 11.56
N ILE A 133 -7.39 -14.28 10.53
CA ILE A 133 -8.31 -13.54 9.64
C ILE A 133 -9.53 -12.98 10.40
N LYS A 134 -9.92 -13.61 11.51
CA LYS A 134 -11.09 -13.17 12.30
C LYS A 134 -10.95 -11.77 12.92
N GLU A 135 -9.73 -11.28 13.08
CA GLU A 135 -9.44 -9.99 13.73
C GLU A 135 -9.16 -8.86 12.71
N LEU A 136 -9.12 -9.20 11.42
CA LEU A 136 -8.84 -8.25 10.34
C LEU A 136 -10.09 -7.40 10.04
N LYS A 137 -10.00 -6.09 10.28
CA LYS A 137 -11.03 -5.13 9.88
C LYS A 137 -10.92 -4.89 8.38
N THR A 138 -11.93 -5.28 7.61
CA THR A 138 -11.91 -5.18 6.14
C THR A 138 -13.12 -4.42 5.59
N PHE A 139 -12.92 -3.77 4.44
CA PHE A 139 -14.00 -3.15 3.67
C PHE A 139 -13.79 -3.37 2.18
N SER A 140 -14.86 -3.34 1.39
CA SER A 140 -14.75 -3.46 -0.07
C SER A 140 -14.04 -2.26 -0.72
N THR A 141 -14.11 -1.07 -0.12
CA THR A 141 -13.56 0.16 -0.68
C THR A 141 -12.96 1.06 0.39
N PHE A 142 -12.02 1.91 0.00
CA PHE A 142 -11.49 3.00 0.83
C PHE A 142 -12.62 3.89 1.38
N LYS A 143 -13.62 4.22 0.55
CA LYS A 143 -14.78 5.04 0.96
C LYS A 143 -15.53 4.42 2.15
N ALA A 144 -15.79 3.11 2.11
CA ALA A 144 -16.48 2.42 3.20
C ALA A 144 -15.64 2.39 4.49
N ALA A 145 -14.33 2.17 4.37
CA ALA A 145 -13.42 2.25 5.52
C ALA A 145 -13.40 3.65 6.13
N LEU A 146 -13.32 4.69 5.30
CA LEU A 146 -13.34 6.09 5.73
C LEU A 146 -14.63 6.42 6.48
N GLN A 147 -15.79 6.02 5.95
CA GLN A 147 -17.09 6.22 6.61
C GLN A 147 -17.17 5.53 7.98
N SER A 148 -16.63 4.32 8.12
CA SER A 148 -16.55 3.64 9.41
C SER A 148 -15.66 4.39 10.39
N LEU A 149 -14.46 4.81 9.97
CA LEU A 149 -13.52 5.55 10.81
C LEU A 149 -14.07 6.91 11.24
N MET A 150 -14.79 7.59 10.34
CA MET A 150 -15.47 8.85 10.69
C MET A 150 -16.46 8.63 11.82
N LYS A 151 -17.29 7.60 11.72
CA LYS A 151 -18.24 7.23 12.78
C LYS A 151 -17.54 6.89 14.09
N ASP A 152 -16.46 6.10 14.02
CA ASP A 152 -15.66 5.71 15.19
C ASP A 152 -15.04 6.94 15.89
N LYS A 153 -14.66 7.96 15.12
CA LYS A 153 -14.08 9.23 15.61
C LYS A 153 -15.13 10.32 15.90
N GLY A 154 -16.43 10.02 15.79
CA GLY A 154 -17.51 11.00 16.03
C GLY A 154 -17.59 12.13 14.99
N LEU A 155 -17.07 11.90 13.77
CA LEU A 155 -17.07 12.83 12.66
C LEU A 155 -18.21 12.52 11.67
N SER A 156 -18.75 13.56 11.04
CA SER A 156 -19.77 13.44 9.98
C SER A 156 -19.41 14.33 8.78
N LEU A 157 -19.81 13.88 7.57
CA LEU A 157 -19.75 14.72 6.38
C LEU A 157 -20.99 15.62 6.36
N VAL A 158 -20.77 16.92 6.21
CA VAL A 158 -21.83 17.92 6.06
C VAL A 158 -21.70 18.59 4.70
N GLU A 159 -22.82 18.78 4.01
CA GLU A 159 -22.87 19.60 2.80
C GLU A 159 -22.87 21.07 3.21
N ILE A 160 -21.91 21.85 2.69
CA ILE A 160 -21.85 23.29 2.95
C ILE A 160 -22.63 24.00 1.85
N SER A 161 -23.87 24.38 2.15
CA SER A 161 -24.68 25.24 1.28
C SER A 161 -24.04 26.63 1.16
N ARG A 162 -23.88 27.15 -0.07
CA ARG A 162 -23.22 28.43 -0.37
C ARG A 162 -23.90 29.69 0.21
N GLU A 163 -25.09 29.58 0.80
CA GLU A 163 -25.87 30.71 1.32
C GLU A 163 -25.29 31.34 2.60
N SER A 164 -24.39 30.66 3.32
CA SER A 164 -23.83 31.15 4.59
C SER A 164 -22.68 32.16 4.44
N GLN A 165 -22.27 32.53 3.22
CA GLN A 165 -21.19 33.50 2.99
C GLN A 165 -21.66 34.94 2.68
N ASN A 166 -22.97 35.20 2.59
CA ASN A 166 -23.52 36.51 2.21
C ASN A 166 -24.04 37.37 3.38
N HIS A 167 -23.70 37.07 4.63
CA HIS A 167 -24.21 37.80 5.81
C HIS A 167 -23.16 38.47 6.69
N THR A 168 -21.96 38.78 6.17
CA THR A 168 -20.96 39.59 6.91
C THR A 168 -20.50 40.85 6.16
N LEU A 169 -21.19 41.23 5.07
CA LEU A 169 -20.91 42.46 4.33
C LEU A 169 -22.22 43.21 4.04
N ALA A 170 -22.80 43.82 5.06
CA ALA A 170 -23.77 44.90 4.95
C ALA A 170 -23.70 45.78 6.20
#